data_AF-A0A7X8MIX8-F1
#
_entry.id   AF-A0A7X8MIX8-F1
#
_cell.length_a   1.000
_cell.length_b   1.000
_cell.length_c   1.000
_cell.angle_alpha   90.00
_cell.angle_beta   90.00
_cell.angle_gamma   90.00
#
_symmetry.space_group_name_H-M   'P 1'
#
loop_
_entity.id
_entity.type
_entity.pdbx_description
1 polymer ?
#
loop_
_entity_poly.entity_id
_entity_poly.type
_entity_poly.pdbx_seq_one_letter_code
_entity_poly.pdbx_strand_id
1 'polypeptide(L)'
;SIGLAILFNQNASSGGTDIAARILYKYHSLDLGKGLFIIDFFIVVAAAFTFGIEKGLYALLGVIMYSFTIDYIIAGIDTSHHVTIITRESERVREFIINELDRGVTIYTALGGYDRQERPVLISIVKRREYIKLRDYIRSLDPYAFISVQTTHKVLGEGFAPLD
;
A
#
# COMPACT_ATOMS: atom_id res chain seq x y z
N SER A 1 -9.63 -14.76 2.20
CA SER A 1 -10.64 -14.14 3.08
C SER A 1 -10.13 -12.79 3.54
N ILE A 2 -10.99 -11.80 3.80
CA ILE A 2 -10.57 -10.50 4.36
C ILE A 2 -9.73 -10.68 5.64
N GLY A 3 -10.10 -11.64 6.50
CA GLY A 3 -9.31 -11.98 7.69
C GLY A 3 -7.89 -12.49 7.41
N LEU A 4 -7.69 -13.23 6.31
CA LEU A 4 -6.36 -13.69 5.87
C LEU A 4 -5.51 -12.54 5.31
N ALA A 5 -6.13 -11.60 4.58
CA ALA A 5 -5.45 -10.39 4.11
C ALA A 5 -4.99 -9.49 5.29
N ILE A 6 -5.81 -9.35 6.32
CA ILE A 6 -5.45 -8.63 7.55
C ILE A 6 -4.33 -9.35 8.31
N LEU A 7 -4.40 -10.69 8.44
CA LEU A 7 -3.35 -11.52 9.05
C LEU A 7 -2.00 -11.32 8.33
N PHE A 8 -1.97 -11.41 6.99
CA PHE A 8 -0.72 -11.22 6.25
C PHE A 8 -0.15 -9.82 6.37
N ASN A 9 -1.00 -8.79 6.35
CA ASN A 9 -0.57 -7.41 6.56
C ASN A 9 0.02 -7.19 7.96
N GLN A 10 -0.46 -7.94 8.96
CA GLN A 10 0.06 -7.95 10.33
C GLN A 10 1.26 -8.89 10.52
N ASN A 11 1.86 -9.41 9.44
CA ASN A 11 2.91 -10.42 9.55
C ASN A 11 2.49 -11.64 10.40
N ALA A 12 1.24 -12.08 10.27
CA ALA A 12 0.68 -13.24 10.96
C ALA A 12 0.15 -14.28 9.97
N SER A 13 -0.06 -15.51 10.44
CA SER A 13 -0.57 -16.64 9.64
C SER A 13 -1.79 -17.26 10.33
N SER A 14 -2.72 -17.74 9.52
CA SER A 14 -3.87 -18.56 9.93
C SER A 14 -3.48 -19.99 10.33
N GLY A 15 -2.23 -20.42 10.08
CA GLY A 15 -1.70 -21.71 10.51
C GLY A 15 -1.86 -22.86 9.51
N GLY A 16 -2.24 -22.58 8.27
CA GLY A 16 -2.44 -23.56 7.19
C GLY A 16 -1.39 -23.45 6.07
N THR A 17 -1.82 -23.52 4.81
CA THR A 17 -0.95 -23.46 3.61
C THR A 17 -0.21 -22.13 3.47
N ASP A 18 -0.71 -21.10 4.14
CA ASP A 18 -0.13 -19.78 4.25
C ASP A 18 1.20 -19.72 5.01
N ILE A 19 1.49 -20.68 5.91
CA ILE A 19 2.83 -20.82 6.51
C ILE A 19 3.85 -21.18 5.43
N ALA A 20 3.52 -22.16 4.57
CA ALA A 20 4.40 -22.62 3.52
C ALA A 20 4.62 -21.51 2.47
N ALA A 21 3.58 -20.76 2.11
CA ALA A 21 3.70 -19.60 1.21
C ALA A 21 4.62 -18.52 1.79
N ARG A 22 4.60 -18.35 3.12
CA ARG A 22 5.44 -17.40 3.82
C ARG A 22 6.90 -17.84 3.93
N ILE A 23 7.14 -19.14 4.02
CA ILE A 23 8.49 -19.72 3.89
C ILE A 23 9.04 -19.44 2.48
N LEU A 24 8.22 -19.65 1.44
CA LEU A 24 8.57 -19.31 0.06
C LEU A 24 8.85 -17.81 -0.13
N TYR A 25 8.03 -16.93 0.45
CA TYR A 25 8.27 -15.48 0.45
C TYR A 25 9.63 -15.14 1.10
N LYS A 26 9.94 -15.74 2.27
CA LYS A 26 11.17 -15.49 3.02
C LYS A 26 12.44 -15.94 2.29
N TYR A 27 12.38 -17.03 1.54
CA TYR A 27 13.56 -17.63 0.88
C TYR A 27 13.71 -17.24 -0.60
N HIS A 28 12.63 -16.87 -1.29
CA HIS A 28 12.66 -16.58 -2.73
C HIS A 28 12.18 -15.17 -3.11
N SER A 29 11.84 -14.31 -2.15
CA SER A 29 11.30 -12.96 -2.38
C SER A 29 10.09 -12.93 -3.34
N LEU A 30 9.38 -14.05 -3.44
CA LEU A 30 8.18 -14.20 -4.26
C LEU A 30 6.99 -13.60 -3.52
N ASP A 31 6.17 -12.80 -4.20
CA ASP A 31 4.92 -12.27 -3.61
C ASP A 31 4.13 -13.37 -2.90
N LEU A 32 3.61 -13.04 -1.71
CA LEU A 32 2.80 -13.95 -0.89
C LEU A 32 1.67 -14.60 -1.69
N GLY A 33 1.01 -13.84 -2.58
CA GLY A 33 -0.03 -14.34 -3.48
C GLY A 33 0.47 -15.41 -4.46
N LYS A 34 1.67 -15.22 -5.04
CA LYS A 34 2.29 -16.21 -5.95
C LYS A 34 2.70 -17.47 -5.18
N GLY A 35 3.22 -17.33 -3.97
CA GLY A 35 3.57 -18.46 -3.11
C GLY A 35 2.36 -19.32 -2.74
N LEU A 36 1.25 -18.67 -2.34
CA LEU A 36 -0.04 -19.32 -2.10
C LEU A 36 -0.54 -20.05 -3.34
N PHE A 37 -0.51 -19.38 -4.50
CA PHE A 37 -0.97 -19.95 -5.76
C PHE A 37 -0.22 -21.24 -6.12
N ILE A 38 1.11 -21.28 -5.95
CA ILE A 38 1.91 -22.46 -6.24
C ILE A 38 1.51 -23.63 -5.33
N ILE A 39 1.37 -23.38 -4.02
CA ILE A 39 0.99 -24.43 -3.06
C ILE A 39 -0.41 -24.96 -3.35
N ASP A 40 -1.36 -24.05 -3.55
CA ASP A 40 -2.75 -24.41 -3.84
C ASP A 40 -2.86 -25.10 -5.21
N PHE A 41 -2.03 -24.76 -6.19
CA PHE A 41 -1.94 -25.48 -7.46
C PHE A 41 -1.56 -26.95 -7.26
N PHE A 42 -0.53 -27.25 -6.45
CA PHE A 42 -0.16 -28.63 -6.14
C PHE A 42 -1.27 -29.37 -5.37
N ILE A 43 -1.98 -28.69 -4.48
CA ILE A 43 -3.12 -29.27 -3.74
C ILE A 43 -4.25 -29.61 -4.71
N VAL A 44 -4.57 -28.73 -5.65
CA VAL A 44 -5.61 -28.95 -6.66
C VAL A 44 -5.23 -30.09 -7.60
N VAL A 45 -3.97 -30.19 -8.04
CA VAL A 45 -3.48 -31.31 -8.86
C VAL A 45 -3.62 -32.63 -8.09
N ALA A 46 -3.19 -32.67 -6.83
CA ALA A 46 -3.33 -33.85 -5.99
C ALA A 46 -4.80 -34.26 -5.80
N ALA A 47 -5.68 -33.27 -5.54
CA ALA A 47 -7.11 -33.48 -5.38
C ALA A 47 -7.80 -33.93 -6.68
N ALA A 48 -7.39 -33.45 -7.84
CA ALA A 48 -7.91 -33.89 -9.13
C ALA A 48 -7.60 -35.38 -9.39
N PHE A 49 -6.40 -35.83 -9.00
CA PHE A 49 -6.01 -37.24 -9.07
C PHE A 49 -6.79 -38.12 -8.09
N THR A 50 -7.20 -37.62 -6.92
CA THR A 50 -7.92 -38.42 -5.90
C THR A 50 -9.44 -38.37 -6.01
N PHE A 51 -10.02 -37.23 -6.42
CA PHE A 51 -11.46 -36.97 -6.35
C PHE A 51 -12.13 -36.79 -7.73
N GLY A 52 -11.36 -36.86 -8.81
CA GLY A 52 -11.83 -36.74 -10.19
C GLY A 52 -11.72 -35.32 -10.77
N ILE A 53 -11.62 -35.25 -12.10
CA ILE A 53 -11.32 -34.03 -12.86
C ILE A 53 -12.34 -32.90 -12.63
N GLU A 54 -13.65 -33.21 -12.53
CA GLU A 54 -14.68 -32.20 -12.27
C GLU A 54 -14.45 -31.47 -10.93
N LYS A 55 -14.23 -32.22 -9.85
CA LYS A 55 -13.99 -31.64 -8.52
C LYS A 55 -12.66 -30.89 -8.47
N GLY A 56 -11.65 -31.37 -9.19
CA GLY A 56 -10.37 -30.68 -9.37
C GLY A 56 -10.52 -29.32 -10.07
N LEU A 57 -11.34 -29.23 -11.13
CA LEU A 57 -11.60 -27.98 -11.84
C LEU A 57 -12.34 -26.95 -10.97
N TYR A 58 -13.32 -27.38 -10.16
CA TYR A 58 -13.97 -26.48 -9.20
C TYR A 58 -13.01 -25.94 -8.14
N ALA A 59 -12.09 -26.78 -7.64
CA ALA A 59 -11.06 -26.37 -6.70
C ALA A 59 -10.07 -25.38 -7.35
N LEU A 60 -9.64 -25.65 -8.59
CA LEU A 60 -8.77 -24.74 -9.37
C LEU A 60 -9.39 -23.35 -9.52
N LEU A 61 -10.66 -23.31 -9.93
CA LEU A 61 -11.40 -22.06 -10.10
C LEU A 61 -11.46 -21.27 -8.79
N GLY A 62 -11.74 -21.96 -7.68
CA GLY A 62 -11.76 -21.35 -6.34
C GLY A 62 -10.41 -20.72 -5.96
N VAL A 63 -9.31 -21.43 -6.21
CA VAL A 63 -7.94 -20.94 -5.93
C VAL A 63 -7.57 -19.73 -6.78
N ILE A 64 -7.92 -19.76 -8.08
CA ILE A 64 -7.67 -18.62 -8.99
C ILE A 64 -8.44 -17.39 -8.50
N MET A 65 -9.75 -17.53 -8.25
CA MET A 65 -10.58 -16.41 -7.77
C MET A 65 -10.09 -15.89 -6.41
N TYR A 66 -9.68 -16.79 -5.52
CA TYR A 66 -9.14 -16.45 -4.20
C TYR A 66 -7.85 -15.62 -4.32
N SER A 67 -6.91 -16.04 -5.17
CA SER A 67 -5.64 -15.36 -5.38
C SER A 67 -5.85 -13.94 -5.93
N PHE A 68 -6.67 -13.79 -6.97
CA PHE A 68 -7.02 -12.46 -7.52
C PHE A 68 -7.65 -11.54 -6.47
N THR A 69 -8.51 -12.09 -5.60
CA THR A 69 -9.16 -11.30 -4.55
C THR A 69 -8.16 -10.82 -3.51
N ILE A 70 -7.23 -11.67 -3.10
CA ILE A 70 -6.16 -11.31 -2.14
C ILE A 70 -5.26 -10.23 -2.73
N ASP A 71 -4.79 -10.41 -3.96
CA ASP A 71 -3.89 -9.45 -4.62
C ASP A 71 -4.57 -8.08 -4.79
N TYR A 72 -5.86 -8.06 -5.16
CA TYR A 72 -6.64 -6.83 -5.27
C TYR A 72 -6.77 -6.09 -3.92
N ILE A 73 -7.03 -6.83 -2.84
CA ILE A 73 -7.16 -6.25 -1.49
C ILE A 73 -5.81 -5.70 -1.02
N ILE A 74 -4.71 -6.45 -1.18
CA ILE A 74 -3.37 -6.02 -0.77
C ILE A 74 -2.96 -4.77 -1.55
N ALA A 75 -3.12 -4.78 -2.87
CA ALA A 75 -2.80 -3.64 -3.74
C ALA A 75 -3.65 -2.39 -3.40
N GLY A 76 -4.91 -2.57 -2.96
CA GLY A 76 -5.75 -1.47 -2.51
C GLY A 76 -5.32 -0.84 -1.18
N ILE A 77 -4.65 -1.61 -0.30
CA ILE A 77 -4.25 -1.19 1.04
C ILE A 77 -2.90 -0.47 1.03
N ASP A 78 -1.94 -0.89 0.21
CA ASP A 78 -0.58 -0.34 0.21
C ASP A 78 -0.33 0.73 -0.87
N THR A 79 -1.30 1.63 -1.03
CA THR A 79 -1.13 2.79 -1.92
C THR A 79 -0.58 3.98 -1.15
N SER A 80 0.62 4.41 -1.55
CA SER A 80 1.24 5.63 -1.06
C SER A 80 1.08 6.76 -2.08
N HIS A 81 1.01 7.98 -1.59
CA HIS A 81 0.90 9.19 -2.39
C HIS A 81 2.10 10.08 -2.14
N HIS A 82 2.77 10.46 -3.21
CA HIS A 82 3.69 11.59 -3.22
C HIS A 82 2.85 12.87 -3.34
N VAL A 83 2.87 13.69 -2.29
CA VAL A 83 2.03 14.88 -2.17
C VAL A 83 2.91 16.11 -2.14
N THR A 84 2.66 17.03 -3.08
CA THR A 84 3.29 18.35 -3.13
C THR A 84 2.27 19.41 -2.75
N ILE A 85 2.59 20.24 -1.76
CA ILE A 85 1.66 21.18 -1.13
C ILE A 85 2.24 22.58 -1.21
N ILE A 86 1.41 23.51 -1.68
CA ILE A 86 1.71 24.94 -1.73
C ILE A 86 0.57 25.66 -1.02
N THR A 87 0.87 26.33 0.09
CA THR A 87 -0.11 27.02 0.94
C THR A 87 0.54 28.20 1.65
N ARG A 88 -0.27 29.17 2.10
CA ARG A 88 0.20 30.26 2.96
C ARG A 88 0.44 29.80 4.41
N GLU A 89 -0.19 28.71 4.81
CA GLU A 89 -0.12 28.14 6.16
C GLU A 89 0.89 27.00 6.25
N SER A 90 2.03 27.12 5.54
CA SER A 90 2.99 26.02 5.36
C SER A 90 3.54 25.46 6.66
N GLU A 91 3.72 26.32 7.67
CA GLU A 91 4.24 25.95 8.98
C GLU A 91 3.27 25.03 9.74
N ARG A 92 1.98 25.39 9.77
CA ARG A 92 0.94 24.58 10.43
C ARG A 92 0.72 23.26 9.75
N VAL A 93 0.83 23.23 8.42
CA VAL A 93 0.75 21.99 7.64
C VAL A 93 1.97 21.12 7.90
N ARG A 94 3.18 21.70 7.99
CA ARG A 94 4.39 20.97 8.37
C ARG A 94 4.25 20.30 9.73
N GLU A 95 3.82 21.06 10.75
CA GLU A 95 3.62 20.54 12.10
C GLU A 95 2.59 19.42 12.16
N PHE A 96 1.49 19.54 11.41
CA PHE A 96 0.50 18.47 11.31
C PHE A 96 1.08 17.20 10.67
N ILE A 97 1.87 17.34 9.60
CA ILE A 97 2.50 16.17 8.95
C ILE A 97 3.47 15.47 9.91
N ILE A 98 4.28 16.22 10.67
CA ILE A 98 5.26 15.65 11.59
C ILE A 98 4.59 15.07 12.84
N ASN A 99 3.70 15.82 13.50
CA ASN A 99 3.20 15.47 14.83
C ASN A 99 1.93 14.61 14.81
N GLU A 100 1.03 14.83 13.83
CA GLU A 100 -0.27 14.14 13.77
C GLU A 100 -0.26 12.95 12.82
N LEU A 101 0.53 13.04 11.73
CA LEU A 101 0.66 11.95 10.76
C LEU A 101 1.90 11.08 10.99
N ASP A 102 2.86 11.53 11.80
CA ASP A 102 4.15 10.86 12.03
C ASP A 102 4.88 10.57 10.70
N ARG A 103 4.95 11.58 9.83
CA ARG A 103 5.55 11.50 8.50
C ARG A 103 6.63 12.54 8.29
N GLY A 104 7.63 12.17 7.49
CA GLY A 104 8.65 13.09 7.02
C GLY A 104 8.07 14.11 6.03
N VAL A 105 8.60 15.33 6.09
CA VAL A 105 8.28 16.40 5.14
C VAL A 105 9.56 17.13 4.75
N THR A 106 9.74 17.29 3.44
CA THR A 106 10.86 18.04 2.86
C THR A 106 10.34 19.38 2.39
N ILE A 107 11.05 20.46 2.71
CA ILE A 107 10.68 21.82 2.31
C ILE A 107 11.77 22.37 1.38
N TYR A 108 11.34 22.97 0.27
CA TYR A 108 12.21 23.78 -0.56
C TYR A 108 11.53 25.10 -0.94
N THR A 109 12.33 26.13 -1.18
CA THR A 109 11.84 27.44 -1.62
C THR A 109 11.66 27.42 -3.13
N ALA A 110 10.45 27.70 -3.60
CA ALA A 110 10.15 27.86 -5.01
C ALA A 110 9.85 29.33 -5.33
N LEU A 111 10.23 29.78 -6.52
CA LEU A 111 9.88 31.10 -7.04
C LEU A 111 8.60 31.02 -7.87
N GLY A 112 7.60 31.84 -7.56
CA GLY A 112 6.37 31.93 -8.33
C GLY A 112 6.64 32.43 -9.76
N GLY A 113 6.18 31.68 -10.77
CA GLY A 113 6.39 32.08 -12.17
C GLY A 113 5.64 33.35 -12.58
N TYR A 114 4.57 33.72 -11.86
CA TYR A 114 3.72 34.88 -12.18
C TYR A 114 4.12 36.12 -11.37
N ASP A 115 4.16 35.99 -10.04
CA ASP A 115 4.42 37.08 -9.10
C ASP A 115 5.89 37.23 -8.72
N ARG A 116 6.75 36.27 -9.11
CA ARG A 116 8.17 36.18 -8.73
C ARG A 116 8.39 36.21 -7.22
N GLN A 117 7.40 35.77 -6.44
CA GLN A 117 7.54 35.68 -4.99
C GLN A 117 8.07 34.30 -4.59
N GLU A 118 8.97 34.30 -3.62
CA GLU A 118 9.42 33.06 -3.01
C GLU A 118 8.32 32.51 -2.10
N ARG A 119 8.06 31.22 -2.22
CA ARG A 119 7.10 30.50 -1.39
C ARG A 119 7.62 29.09 -1.07
N PRO A 120 7.40 28.62 0.16
CA PRO A 120 7.78 27.26 0.53
C PRO A 120 6.87 26.25 -0.18
N VAL A 121 7.47 25.17 -0.63
CA VAL A 121 6.78 23.99 -1.15
C VAL A 121 7.10 22.81 -0.24
N LEU A 122 6.05 22.17 0.27
CA LEU A 122 6.17 20.99 1.10
C LEU A 122 6.01 19.74 0.23
N ILE A 123 6.90 18.78 0.39
CA ILE A 123 6.78 17.44 -0.17
C ILE A 123 6.72 16.43 0.95
N SER A 124 5.74 15.54 0.90
CA SER A 124 5.66 14.41 1.81
C SER A 124 5.13 13.19 1.07
N ILE A 125 5.60 12.02 1.48
CA ILE A 125 4.97 10.75 1.08
C ILE A 125 4.06 10.31 2.22
N VAL A 126 2.81 10.03 1.90
CA VAL A 126 1.79 9.64 2.87
C VAL A 126 0.97 8.47 2.34
N LYS A 127 0.46 7.62 3.23
CA LYS A 127 -0.48 6.56 2.85
C LYS A 127 -1.82 7.15 2.47
N ARG A 128 -2.63 6.41 1.69
CA ARG A 128 -3.98 6.84 1.27
C ARG A 128 -4.87 7.38 2.41
N ARG A 129 -4.86 6.75 3.58
CA ARG A 129 -5.65 7.20 4.74
C ARG A 129 -5.13 8.50 5.36
N GLU A 130 -3.82 8.67 5.39
CA GLU A 130 -3.14 9.87 5.90
C GLU A 130 -3.37 11.05 4.95
N TYR A 131 -3.33 10.81 3.64
CA TYR A 131 -3.66 11.81 2.63
C TYR A 131 -5.07 12.39 2.83
N ILE A 132 -6.07 11.55 3.13
CA ILE A 132 -7.44 12.02 3.38
C ILE A 132 -7.47 13.00 4.57
N LYS A 133 -6.80 12.65 5.68
CA LYS A 133 -6.67 13.54 6.85
C LYS A 133 -5.95 14.84 6.50
N LEU A 134 -4.83 14.74 5.80
CA LEU A 134 -4.01 15.88 5.39
C LEU A 134 -4.78 16.86 4.50
N ARG A 135 -5.48 16.34 3.49
CA ARG A 135 -6.32 17.12 2.58
C ARG A 135 -7.42 17.85 3.36
N ASP A 136 -8.09 17.17 4.28
CA ASP A 136 -9.19 17.75 5.04
C ASP A 136 -8.69 18.83 6.01
N TYR A 137 -7.53 18.61 6.63
CA TYR A 137 -6.86 19.59 7.48
C TYR A 137 -6.44 20.84 6.69
N ILE A 138 -5.73 20.67 5.57
CA ILE A 138 -5.32 21.79 4.70
C ILE A 138 -6.53 22.59 4.23
N ARG A 139 -7.61 21.90 3.80
CA ARG A 139 -8.85 22.57 3.36
C ARG A 139 -9.48 23.41 4.47
N SER A 140 -9.34 23.00 5.73
CA SER A 140 -9.87 23.75 6.88
C SER A 140 -9.02 24.98 7.23
N LEU A 141 -7.73 24.95 6.91
CA LEU A 141 -6.78 26.05 7.16
C LEU A 141 -6.75 27.07 6.03
N ASP A 142 -6.58 26.61 4.80
CA ASP A 142 -6.35 27.46 3.63
C ASP A 142 -7.15 26.92 2.43
N PRO A 143 -8.33 27.51 2.13
CA PRO A 143 -9.14 27.09 0.99
C PRO A 143 -8.52 27.43 -0.37
N TYR A 144 -7.45 28.24 -0.40
CA TYR A 144 -6.72 28.59 -1.62
C TYR A 144 -5.42 27.78 -1.79
N ALA A 145 -5.16 26.82 -0.91
CA ALA A 145 -4.00 25.93 -1.02
C ALA A 145 -4.08 25.07 -2.30
N PHE A 146 -2.91 24.81 -2.89
CA PHE A 146 -2.75 23.93 -4.03
C PHE A 146 -2.05 22.63 -3.61
N ILE A 147 -2.65 21.50 -3.97
CA ILE A 147 -2.12 20.17 -3.66
C ILE A 147 -2.01 19.38 -4.97
N SER A 148 -0.80 18.92 -5.30
CA SER A 148 -0.56 17.95 -6.37
C SER A 148 -0.31 16.57 -5.77
N VAL A 149 -0.94 15.55 -6.33
CA VAL A 149 -0.90 14.18 -5.80
C VAL A 149 -0.49 13.23 -6.91
N GLN A 150 0.54 12.44 -6.65
CA GLN A 150 1.01 11.37 -7.52
C GLN A 150 0.90 10.05 -6.77
N THR A 151 0.28 9.05 -7.36
CA THR A 151 0.23 7.70 -6.78
C THR A 151 1.56 7.01 -7.01
N THR A 152 2.16 6.49 -5.94
CA THR A 152 3.44 5.79 -5.99
C THR A 152 3.19 4.32 -5.64
N HIS A 153 3.58 3.42 -6.54
CA HIS A 153 3.36 1.98 -6.37
C HIS A 153 4.32 1.31 -5.39
N LYS A 154 5.50 1.90 -5.18
CA LYS A 154 6.52 1.36 -4.26
C LYS A 154 7.32 2.50 -3.66
N VAL A 155 7.35 2.56 -2.34
CA VAL A 155 8.13 3.52 -1.55
C VAL A 155 8.98 2.71 -0.58
N LEU A 156 10.27 3.00 -0.53
CA LEU A 156 11.24 2.28 0.29
C LEU A 156 11.89 3.25 1.28
N GLY A 157 12.22 2.76 2.47
CA GLY A 157 12.86 3.52 3.53
C GLY A 157 12.01 3.67 4.79
N GLU A 158 12.48 4.51 5.72
CA GLU A 158 11.87 4.67 7.04
C GLU A 158 10.39 5.08 6.95
N GLY A 159 9.54 4.39 7.73
CA GLY A 159 8.09 4.55 7.71
C GLY A 159 7.36 3.84 6.55
N PHE A 160 8.09 3.20 5.64
CA PHE A 160 7.58 2.45 4.48
C PHE A 160 8.22 1.05 4.40
N ALA A 161 8.22 0.43 3.20
CA ALA A 161 8.85 -0.87 3.00
C ALA A 161 10.39 -0.77 3.16
N PRO A 162 11.07 -1.85 3.61
CA PRO A 162 12.53 -1.87 3.70
C PRO A 162 13.21 -1.58 2.36
N LEU A 163 14.47 -1.16 2.40
CA LEU A 163 15.29 -0.89 1.20
C LEU A 163 15.76 -2.16 0.46
N ASP A 164 15.54 -3.34 1.06
CA ASP A 164 16.06 -4.64 0.61
C ASP A 164 15.05 -5.44 -0.25
#